data_AF-A0A9P2UQY2-F1
#
_entry.id   AF-A0A9P2UQY2-F1
#
_cell.length_a   1.000
_cell.length_b   1.000
_cell.length_c   1.000
_cell.angle_alpha   90.00
_cell.angle_beta   90.00
_cell.angle_gamma   90.00
#
_symmetry.space_group_name_H-M   'P 1'
#
loop_
_entity.id
_entity.type
_entity.pdbx_description
1 polymer ?
#
loop_
_entity_poly.entity_id
_entity_poly.type
_entity_poly.pdbx_seq_one_letter_code
_entity_poly.pdbx_strand_id
1 'polypeptide(L)' 'MQVKGHPIRGFFAFDPERKAIVLCAGDKKGLNEKAFYKEMIKIADEQYEQYLRDNYGDK' A
#
# COMPACT_ATOMS: atom_id res chain seq x y z
N MET A 1 -5.82 -12.17 5.44
CA MET A 1 -7.13 -12.82 5.20
C MET A 1 -7.01 -13.61 3.90
N GLN A 2 -7.32 -14.91 3.90
CA GLN A 2 -7.35 -15.71 2.68
C GLN A 2 -8.82 -15.95 2.34
N VAL A 3 -9.27 -15.52 1.16
CA VAL A 3 -10.64 -15.77 0.68
C VAL A 3 -10.52 -16.63 -0.56
N LYS A 4 -11.11 -17.84 -0.54
CA LYS A 4 -11.23 -18.74 -1.70
C LYS A 4 -9.91 -19.05 -2.45
N GLY A 5 -8.77 -19.09 -1.76
CA GLY A 5 -7.46 -19.34 -2.37
C GLY A 5 -6.82 -18.13 -3.07
N HIS A 6 -7.31 -16.91 -2.79
CA HIS A 6 -6.75 -15.64 -3.22
C HIS A 6 -6.15 -14.92 -2.01
N PRO A 7 -4.82 -14.97 -1.81
CA PRO A 7 -4.16 -14.24 -0.73
C PRO A 7 -4.08 -12.76 -1.07
N ILE A 8 -5.08 -11.99 -0.60
CA ILE A 8 -5.05 -10.53 -0.67
C ILE A 8 -4.05 -10.00 0.37
N ARG A 9 -3.09 -9.18 -0.07
CA ARG A 9 -2.18 -8.46 0.81
C ARG A 9 -2.47 -6.96 0.72
N GLY A 10 -2.95 -6.42 1.83
CA GLY A 10 -3.12 -4.99 2.03
C GLY A 10 -1.82 -4.37 2.52
N PHE A 11 -1.47 -3.23 1.93
CA PHE A 11 -0.38 -2.36 2.35
C PHE A 11 -1.00 -1.15 3.06
N PHE A 12 -0.53 -0.92 4.28
CA PHE A 12 -0.96 0.19 5.11
C PHE A 12 0.26 0.87 5.71
N ALA A 13 0.14 2.18 5.94
CA ALA A 13 1.14 2.98 6.60
C ALA A 13 0.46 3.83 7.69
N PHE A 14 1.26 4.33 8.62
CA PHE A 14 0.80 5.33 9.58
C PHE A 14 1.34 6.69 9.16
N ASP A 15 0.49 7.71 9.15
CA ASP A 15 0.94 9.09 8.97
C ASP A 15 1.64 9.63 10.23
N PRO A 16 2.30 10.80 10.16
CA PRO A 16 2.94 11.44 11.31
C PRO A 16 1.99 11.72 12.48
N GLU A 17 0.68 11.81 12.25
CA GLU A 17 -0.36 11.96 13.27
C GLU A 17 -0.86 10.62 13.83
N ARG A 18 -0.22 9.50 13.47
CA ARG A 18 -0.55 8.13 13.89
C ARG A 18 -1.94 7.67 13.44
N LYS A 19 -2.44 8.18 12.32
CA LYS A 19 -3.63 7.68 11.63
C LYS A 19 -3.22 6.55 10.69
N ALA A 20 -3.97 5.45 10.73
CA ALA A 20 -3.74 4.33 9.83
C ALA A 20 -4.33 4.64 8.44
N ILE A 21 -3.51 4.53 7.41
CA ILE A 21 -3.89 4.77 6.02
C ILE A 21 -3.68 3.49 5.24
N VAL A 22 -4.72 3.05 4.55
CA VAL A 22 -4.64 1.93 3.62
C VAL A 22 -4.23 2.50 2.26
N LEU A 23 -3.06 2.08 1.76
CA LEU A 23 -2.48 2.61 0.53
C LEU A 23 -2.95 1.80 -0.69
N CYS A 24 -2.83 0.47 -0.62
CA CYS A 24 -3.24 -0.41 -1.71
C CYS A 24 -3.46 -1.84 -1.21
N ALA A 25 -4.20 -2.65 -1.97
CA ALA A 25 -4.36 -4.07 -1.72
C ALA A 25 -4.28 -4.84 -3.04
N GLY A 26 -3.47 -5.89 -3.07
CA GLY A 26 -3.25 -6.70 -4.28
C GLY A 26 -3.52 -8.18 -4.01
N ASP A 27 -4.06 -8.88 -5.03
CA ASP A 27 -4.12 -10.33 -5.02
C ASP A 27 -2.77 -10.90 -5.44
N LYS A 28 -2.17 -11.69 -4.53
CA LYS A 28 -0.86 -12.30 -4.75
C LYS A 28 -0.95 -13.59 -5.60
N LYS A 29 -2.14 -14.10 -5.94
CA LYS A 29 -2.30 -15.38 -6.63
C LYS A 29 -1.64 -15.38 -8.03
N GLY A 30 -0.64 -16.24 -8.23
CA GLY A 30 -0.01 -16.48 -9.54
C GLY A 30 1.04 -15.45 -9.98
N LEU A 31 1.34 -14.44 -9.15
CA LEU A 31 2.37 -13.44 -9.43
C LEU A 31 3.71 -13.84 -8.81
N ASN A 32 4.81 -13.56 -9.52
CA ASN A 32 6.16 -13.70 -8.97
C ASN A 32 6.30 -12.76 -7.77
N GLU A 33 6.45 -13.33 -6.57
CA GLU A 33 6.38 -12.60 -5.31
C GLU A 33 7.32 -11.38 -5.29
N LYS A 34 8.53 -11.51 -5.84
CA LYS A 34 9.50 -10.41 -5.87
C LYS A 34 9.03 -9.25 -6.74
N ALA A 35 8.45 -9.55 -7.91
CA ALA A 35 7.91 -8.53 -8.80
C ALA A 35 6.68 -7.86 -8.20
N PHE A 36 5.78 -8.67 -7.62
CA PHE A 36 4.60 -8.18 -6.91
C PHE A 36 4.97 -7.21 -5.78
N TYR A 37 5.91 -7.57 -4.90
CA TYR A 37 6.35 -6.66 -3.85
C TYR A 37 6.99 -5.40 -4.37
N LYS A 38 7.86 -5.50 -5.39
CA LYS A 38 8.53 -4.34 -5.96
C LYS A 38 7.53 -3.34 -6.53
N GLU A 39 6.51 -3.82 -7.23
CA GLU A 39 5.45 -2.98 -7.80
C GLU A 39 4.54 -2.39 -6.72
N MET A 40 4.07 -3.23 -5.79
CA MET A 40 3.19 -2.77 -4.71
C MET A 40 3.88 -1.78 -3.77
N ILE A 41 5.17 -1.95 -3.46
CA ILE A 41 5.94 -0.98 -2.67
C ILE A 41 6.06 0.33 -3.42
N LYS A 42 6.37 0.31 -4.73
CA LYS A 42 6.46 1.54 -5.53
C LYS A 42 5.14 2.31 -5.55
N ILE A 43 4.02 1.61 -5.76
CA ILE A 43 2.69 2.21 -5.74
C ILE A 43 2.37 2.76 -4.34
N ALA A 44 2.65 2.00 -3.28
CA ALA A 44 2.42 2.44 -1.92
C ALA A 44 3.23 3.71 -1.58
N ASP A 45 4.47 3.79 -2.04
CA ASP A 45 5.36 4.95 -1.84
C ASP A 45 4.80 6.19 -2.54
N GLU A 46 4.44 6.08 -3.83
CA GLU A 46 3.82 7.18 -4.59
C GLU A 46 2.51 7.68 -3.95
N GLN A 47 1.65 6.75 -3.48
CA GLN A 47 0.41 7.10 -2.79
C GLN A 47 0.67 7.78 -1.45
N TYR A 48 1.70 7.35 -0.72
CA TYR A 48 2.06 7.93 0.56
C TYR A 48 2.68 9.32 0.41
N GLU A 49 3.56 9.53 -0.56
CA GLU A 49 4.11 10.85 -0.89
C GLU A 49 2.99 11.83 -1.31
N GLN A 50 2.06 11.37 -2.14
CA GLN A 50 0.89 12.17 -2.53
C GLN A 50 0.01 12.50 -1.32
N TYR A 51 -0.28 11.52 -0.46
CA TYR A 51 -1.04 11.74 0.78
C TYR A 51 -0.34 12.76 1.68
N LEU A 52 0.98 12.66 1.85
CA LEU A 52 1.75 13.61 2.66
C LEU A 52 1.70 15.02 2.07
N ARG A 53 1.79 15.15 0.74
CA ARG A 53 1.66 16.45 0.06
C ARG A 53 0.26 17.05 0.26
N ASP A 54 -0.78 16.26 0.11
CA ASP A 54 -2.16 16.77 0.22
C ASP A 54 -2.56 17.11 1.66
N ASN A 55 -2.04 16.38 2.66
CA ASN A 55 -2.42 16.55 4.07
C ASN A 55 -1.42 17.36 4.91
N TYR A 56 -0.14 17.43 4.51
CA TYR A 56 0.91 18.15 5.22
C TYR A 56 1.72 19.11 4.33
N GLY A 57 1.46 19.16 3.02
CA GLY A 57 2.27 19.89 2.05
C GLY A 57 1.99 21.39 1.92
N ASP A 58 1.08 21.96 2.70
CA ASP A 58 0.94 23.42 2.80
C ASP A 58 0.56 23.86 4.22
N LYS A 59 1.57 24.37 4.93
CA LYS A 59 1.48 25.44 5.92
C LYS A 59 2.57 26.47 5.63
#